data_AF-H3ABW3-F1
#
_entry.id   AF-H3ABW3-F1
#
_cell.length_a   1.000
_cell.length_b   1.000
_cell.length_c   1.000
_cell.angle_alpha   90.00
_cell.angle_beta   90.00
_cell.angle_gamma   90.00
#
_symmetry.space_group_name_H-M   'P 1'
#
loop_
_entity.id
_entity.type
_entity.pdbx_description
1 polymer ?
#
loop_
_entity_poly.entity_id
_entity_poly.type
_entity_poly.pdbx_seq_one_letter_code
_entity_poly.pdbx_strand_id
1 'polypeptide(L)'
;ILDQFNPTLRSFVSMGKSYEKALSGVTVAAKGYFDSLVKLGELASDSQGSKELGDTLFQMAEIHRQIQVQLEEAIKLFHSELLGQLEQKLELDIKYLTATLKKYQQEHRSKSESIEKCQSELKKLRKKCQGSKNPQKYGDREIL
;
A
#
# COMPACT_ATOMS: atom_id res chain seq x y z
N ILE A 1 2.93 -6.37 -10.68
CA ILE A 1 2.41 -6.03 -9.33
C ILE A 1 3.52 -6.09 -8.30
N LEU A 2 4.12 -7.25 -8.05
CA LEU A 2 5.20 -7.42 -7.07
C LEU A 2 6.46 -6.57 -7.34
N ASP A 3 6.86 -6.41 -8.60
CA ASP A 3 8.16 -5.78 -8.92
C ASP A 3 8.09 -4.26 -9.16
N GLN A 4 6.89 -3.69 -9.31
CA GLN A 4 6.73 -2.28 -9.69
C GLN A 4 5.72 -1.56 -8.80
N PHE A 5 4.48 -2.08 -8.76
CA PHE A 5 3.39 -1.46 -8.00
C PHE A 5 3.66 -1.50 -6.50
N ASN A 6 3.96 -2.68 -5.93
CA ASN A 6 4.17 -2.84 -4.49
C ASN A 6 5.36 -2.01 -3.95
N PRO A 7 6.53 -1.97 -4.62
CA PRO A 7 7.64 -1.09 -4.22
C PRO A 7 7.28 0.39 -4.31
N THR A 8 6.59 0.80 -5.38
CA THR A 8 6.14 2.20 -5.55
C THR A 8 5.14 2.59 -4.46
N LEU A 9 4.18 1.71 -4.15
CA LEU A 9 3.21 1.92 -3.07
C LEU A 9 3.90 2.01 -1.69
N ARG A 10 4.90 1.17 -1.43
CA ARG A 10 5.72 1.27 -0.20
C ARG A 10 6.39 2.64 -0.09
N SER A 11 6.99 3.13 -1.17
CA SER A 11 7.60 4.46 -1.21
C SER A 11 6.56 5.55 -0.97
N PHE A 12 5.39 5.45 -1.61
CA PHE A 12 4.28 6.38 -1.43
C PHE A 12 3.82 6.45 0.04
N VAL A 13 3.62 5.31 0.70
CA VAL A 13 3.29 5.26 2.13
C VAL A 13 4.37 5.91 2.98
N SER A 14 5.65 5.65 2.69
CA SER A 14 6.77 6.27 3.43
C SER A 14 6.78 7.79 3.29
N MET A 15 6.48 8.31 2.10
CA MET A 15 6.31 9.75 1.87
C MET A 15 5.09 10.28 2.62
N GLY A 16 3.99 9.54 2.62
CA GLY A 16 2.78 9.85 3.39
C GLY A 16 3.05 9.99 4.89
N LYS A 17 3.81 9.06 5.49
CA LYS A 17 4.22 9.16 6.91
C LYS A 17 5.10 10.37 7.20
N SER A 18 5.98 10.73 6.26
CA SER A 18 6.81 11.93 6.40
C SER A 18 5.97 13.20 6.32
N TYR A 19 4.96 13.21 5.44
CA TYR A 19 4.00 14.30 5.32
C TYR A 19 3.14 14.44 6.58
N GLU A 20 2.59 13.33 7.09
CA GLU A 20 1.86 13.28 8.36
C GLU A 20 2.68 13.89 9.50
N LYS A 21 3.94 13.47 9.64
CA LYS A 21 4.85 13.99 10.67
C LYS A 21 5.07 15.50 10.54
N ALA A 22 5.21 16.01 9.31
CA ALA A 22 5.34 17.45 9.08
C ALA A 22 4.08 18.20 9.51
N LEU A 23 2.89 17.69 9.16
CA LEU A 23 1.61 18.27 9.58
C LEU A 23 1.45 18.28 11.11
N SER A 24 1.80 17.18 11.79
CA SER A 24 1.82 17.13 13.26
C SER A 24 2.79 18.15 13.86
N GLY A 25 3.94 18.38 13.22
CA GLY A 25 4.88 19.42 13.63
C GLY A 25 4.29 20.83 13.56
N VAL A 26 3.56 21.12 12.46
CA VAL A 26 2.84 22.40 12.30
C VAL A 26 1.78 22.58 13.40
N THR A 27 1.01 21.55 13.70
CA THR A 27 0.02 21.54 14.80
C THR A 27 0.64 21.93 16.14
N VAL A 28 1.80 21.36 16.48
CA VAL A 28 2.50 21.68 17.74
C VAL A 28 2.98 23.13 17.76
N ALA A 29 3.56 23.61 16.67
CA ALA A 29 4.01 25.00 16.57
C ALA A 29 2.85 26.00 16.64
N ALA A 30 1.74 25.69 15.97
CA ALA A 30 0.53 26.50 15.94
C ALA A 30 -0.06 26.65 17.35
N LYS A 31 -0.09 25.58 18.15
CA LYS A 31 -0.52 25.64 19.55
C LYS A 31 0.26 26.69 20.35
N GLY A 32 1.60 26.69 20.26
CA GLY A 32 2.42 27.67 20.99
C GLY A 32 2.18 29.12 20.57
N TYR A 33 1.94 29.35 19.27
CA TYR A 33 1.56 30.66 18.75
C TYR A 33 0.21 31.12 19.31
N PHE A 34 -0.81 30.26 19.31
CA PHE A 34 -2.14 30.62 19.82
C PHE A 34 -2.18 30.74 21.34
N ASP A 35 -1.42 29.94 22.08
CA ASP A 35 -1.26 30.12 23.53
C ASP A 35 -0.68 31.51 23.86
N SER A 36 0.22 32.02 23.01
CA SER A 36 0.78 33.37 23.15
C SER A 36 -0.23 34.45 22.75
N LEU A 37 -1.06 34.18 21.72
CA LEU A 37 -2.14 35.06 21.28
C LEU A 37 -3.21 35.25 22.37
N VAL A 38 -3.59 34.17 23.05
CA VAL A 38 -4.54 34.22 24.17
C VAL A 38 -3.98 35.07 25.32
N LYS A 39 -2.73 34.86 25.71
CA LYS A 39 -2.06 35.69 26.74
C LYS A 39 -2.04 37.17 26.38
N LEU A 40 -1.82 37.49 25.10
CA LEU A 40 -1.89 38.88 24.63
C LEU A 40 -3.32 39.43 24.74
N GLY A 41 -4.32 38.61 24.43
CA GLY A 41 -5.74 38.93 24.64
C GLY A 41 -6.04 39.26 26.10
N GLU A 42 -5.57 38.43 27.04
CA GLU A 42 -5.73 38.65 28.49
C GLU A 42 -5.16 40.01 28.93
N LEU A 43 -3.92 40.32 28.52
CA LEU A 43 -3.28 41.61 28.83
C LEU A 43 -4.05 42.81 28.24
N ALA A 44 -4.58 42.67 27.03
CA ALA A 44 -5.36 43.73 26.38
C ALA A 44 -6.72 43.94 27.07
N SER A 45 -7.39 42.85 27.47
CA SER A 45 -8.66 42.87 28.21
C SER A 45 -8.54 43.47 29.61
N ASP A 46 -7.40 43.31 30.27
CA ASP A 46 -7.12 43.91 31.58
C ASP A 46 -6.72 45.39 31.50
N SER A 47 -6.39 45.90 30.31
CA SER A 47 -5.97 47.29 30.12
C SER A 47 -7.16 48.28 30.17
N GLN A 48 -6.87 49.54 30.55
CA GLN A 48 -7.89 50.60 30.58
C GLN A 48 -8.19 51.25 29.22
N GLY A 49 -7.65 50.74 28.11
CA GLY A 49 -7.83 51.34 26.78
C GLY A 49 -7.86 50.38 25.60
N SER A 50 -7.74 49.06 25.82
CA SER A 50 -7.64 48.09 24.73
C SER A 50 -8.52 46.85 24.93
N LYS A 51 -9.62 46.98 25.68
CA LYS A 51 -10.53 45.85 25.97
C LYS A 51 -11.11 45.21 24.70
N GLU A 52 -11.59 46.02 23.78
CA GLU A 52 -12.15 45.55 22.49
C GLU A 52 -11.10 44.82 21.63
N LEU A 53 -9.82 45.20 21.77
CA LEU A 53 -8.72 44.49 21.12
C LEU A 53 -8.52 43.11 21.75
N GLY A 54 -8.64 42.99 23.08
CA GLY A 54 -8.64 41.70 23.77
C GLY A 54 -9.73 40.76 23.26
N ASP A 55 -10.97 41.24 23.13
CA ASP A 55 -12.08 40.47 22.57
C ASP A 55 -11.80 40.02 21.13
N THR A 56 -11.20 40.89 20.32
CA THR A 56 -10.78 40.56 18.94
C THR A 56 -9.72 39.44 18.92
N LEU A 57 -8.71 39.53 19.79
CA LEU A 57 -7.65 38.53 19.90
C LEU A 57 -8.20 37.17 20.34
N PHE A 58 -9.15 37.15 21.26
CA PHE A 58 -9.83 35.92 21.66
C PHE A 58 -10.66 35.31 20.53
N GLN A 59 -11.38 36.12 19.75
CA GLN A 59 -12.10 35.63 18.57
C GLN A 59 -11.14 35.01 17.54
N MET A 60 -10.00 35.65 17.30
CA MET A 60 -8.96 35.10 16.42
C MET A 60 -8.43 33.76 16.94
N ALA A 61 -8.15 33.66 18.25
CA ALA A 61 -7.70 32.42 18.87
C ALA A 61 -8.75 31.30 18.75
N GLU A 62 -10.03 31.61 18.94
CA GLU A 62 -11.12 30.62 18.84
C GLU A 62 -11.32 30.11 17.41
N ILE A 63 -11.31 31.01 16.41
CA ILE A 63 -11.37 30.62 14.98
C ILE A 63 -10.22 29.66 14.66
N HIS A 64 -9.01 30.00 15.11
CA HIS A 64 -7.84 29.16 14.91
C HIS A 64 -7.93 27.81 15.62
N ARG A 65 -8.48 27.76 16.85
CA ARG A 65 -8.73 26.51 17.58
C ARG A 65 -9.66 25.59 16.79
N GLN A 66 -10.71 26.12 16.17
CA GLN A 66 -11.64 25.34 15.36
C GLN A 66 -10.98 24.77 14.10
N ILE A 67 -10.18 25.58 13.39
CA ILE A 67 -9.39 25.12 12.24
C ILE A 67 -8.42 24.00 12.67
N GLN A 68 -7.77 24.18 13.82
CA GLN A 68 -6.80 23.22 14.35
C GLN A 68 -7.45 21.86 14.68
N VAL A 69 -8.65 21.86 15.27
CA VAL A 69 -9.41 20.63 15.53
C VAL A 69 -9.74 19.89 14.23
N GLN A 70 -10.19 20.61 13.20
CA GLN A 70 -10.48 20.00 11.89
C GLN A 70 -9.23 19.43 11.22
N LEU A 71 -8.10 20.13 11.33
CA LEU A 71 -6.82 19.67 10.79
C LEU A 71 -6.35 18.39 11.51
N GLU A 72 -6.45 18.34 12.83
CA GLU A 72 -6.09 17.14 13.61
C GLU A 72 -6.96 15.94 13.27
N GLU A 73 -8.27 16.15 13.08
CA GLU A 73 -9.18 15.09 12.62
C GLU A 73 -8.80 14.61 11.21
N ALA A 74 -8.50 15.52 10.29
CA ALA A 74 -8.04 15.17 8.94
C ALA A 74 -6.73 14.38 8.94
N ILE A 75 -5.75 14.77 9.79
CA ILE A 75 -4.50 14.03 9.96
C ILE A 75 -4.77 12.62 10.50
N LYS A 76 -5.68 12.49 11.47
CA LYS A 76 -6.05 11.19 12.04
C LYS A 76 -6.68 10.28 10.99
N LEU A 77 -7.60 10.79 10.17
CA LEU A 77 -8.21 10.03 9.07
C LEU A 77 -7.18 9.66 7.99
N PHE A 78 -6.28 10.59 7.64
CA PHE A 78 -5.19 10.32 6.71
C PHE A 78 -4.30 9.18 7.21
N HIS A 79 -3.98 9.16 8.51
CA HIS A 79 -3.24 8.07 9.13
C HIS A 79 -4.00 6.74 9.09
N SER A 80 -5.21 6.68 9.65
CA SER A 80 -5.91 5.40 9.87
C SER A 80 -6.56 4.85 8.60
N GLU A 81 -7.27 5.70 7.86
CA GLU A 81 -8.10 5.27 6.73
C GLU A 81 -7.31 5.19 5.43
N LEU A 82 -6.23 5.94 5.29
CA LEU A 82 -5.42 5.92 4.07
C LEU A 82 -4.09 5.19 4.29
N LEU A 83 -3.19 5.70 5.12
CA LEU A 83 -1.87 5.08 5.29
C LEU A 83 -1.97 3.68 5.89
N GLY A 84 -2.74 3.51 6.96
CA GLY A 84 -2.94 2.21 7.62
C GLY A 84 -3.56 1.16 6.69
N GLN A 85 -4.62 1.52 5.96
CA GLN A 85 -5.26 0.61 5.01
C GLN A 85 -4.33 0.21 3.86
N LEU A 86 -3.57 1.17 3.29
CA LEU A 86 -2.61 0.90 2.22
C LEU A 86 -1.48 -0.03 2.69
N GLU A 87 -0.97 0.16 3.91
CA GLU A 87 0.05 -0.72 4.49
C GLU A 87 -0.46 -2.14 4.67
N GLN A 88 -1.64 -2.30 5.27
CA GLN A 88 -2.24 -3.61 5.49
C GLN A 88 -2.47 -4.33 4.15
N LYS A 89 -3.00 -3.62 3.15
CA LYS A 89 -3.22 -4.18 1.80
C LYS A 89 -1.91 -4.63 1.17
N LEU A 90 -0.87 -3.80 1.26
CA LEU A 90 0.45 -4.09 0.70
C LEU A 90 1.09 -5.34 1.34
N GLU A 91 1.00 -5.49 2.66
CA GLU A 91 1.52 -6.67 3.36
C GLU A 91 0.80 -7.96 2.93
N LEU A 92 -0.53 -7.91 2.84
CA LEU A 92 -1.34 -9.03 2.38
C LEU A 92 -1.02 -9.39 0.92
N ASP A 93 -0.90 -8.40 0.04
CA ASP A 93 -0.59 -8.61 -1.38
C ASP A 93 0.80 -9.22 -1.55
N ILE A 94 1.82 -8.74 -0.84
CA ILE A 94 3.17 -9.34 -0.91
C ILE A 94 3.13 -10.82 -0.52
N LYS A 95 2.46 -11.16 0.61
CA LYS A 95 2.37 -12.54 1.08
C LYS A 95 1.61 -13.43 0.10
N TYR A 96 0.41 -12.98 -0.31
CA TYR A 96 -0.49 -13.77 -1.14
C TYR A 96 0.03 -13.95 -2.57
N LEU A 97 0.47 -12.86 -3.22
CA LEU A 97 0.96 -12.93 -4.59
C LEU A 97 2.26 -13.71 -4.69
N THR A 98 3.16 -13.60 -3.73
CA THR A 98 4.41 -14.39 -3.72
C THR A 98 4.10 -15.89 -3.60
N ALA A 99 3.20 -16.27 -2.69
CA ALA A 99 2.78 -17.66 -2.54
C ALA A 99 2.10 -18.19 -3.81
N THR A 100 1.20 -17.41 -4.39
CA THR A 100 0.46 -17.76 -5.61
C THR A 100 1.40 -17.90 -6.81
N LEU A 101 2.34 -16.97 -6.98
CA LEU A 101 3.34 -17.03 -8.05
C LEU A 101 4.23 -18.27 -7.91
N LYS A 102 4.70 -18.57 -6.70
CA LYS A 102 5.53 -19.76 -6.44
C LYS A 102 4.77 -21.05 -6.76
N LYS A 103 3.51 -21.16 -6.34
CA LYS A 103 2.65 -22.32 -6.64
C LYS A 103 2.44 -22.48 -8.14
N TYR A 104 2.10 -21.40 -8.84
CA TYR A 104 1.94 -21.40 -10.29
C TYR A 104 3.22 -21.85 -11.02
N GLN A 105 4.37 -21.32 -10.64
CA GLN A 105 5.66 -21.70 -11.23
C GLN A 105 6.02 -23.17 -10.98
N GLN A 106 5.66 -23.71 -9.82
CA GLN A 106 5.86 -25.13 -9.51
C GLN A 106 4.96 -26.02 -10.37
N GLU A 107 3.67 -25.71 -10.44
CA GLU A 107 2.71 -26.46 -11.27
C GLU A 107 3.07 -26.39 -12.77
N HIS A 108 3.47 -25.21 -13.23
CA HIS A 108 3.93 -25.02 -14.61
C HIS A 108 5.14 -25.90 -14.93
N ARG A 109 6.17 -25.91 -14.07
CA ARG A 109 7.34 -26.77 -14.25
C ARG A 109 6.97 -28.25 -14.28
N SER A 110 6.17 -28.71 -13.32
CA SER A 110 5.71 -30.10 -13.26
C SER A 110 4.93 -30.52 -14.52
N LYS A 111 4.07 -29.64 -15.06
CA LYS A 111 3.36 -29.90 -16.32
C LYS A 111 4.30 -29.92 -17.52
N SER A 112 5.27 -29.00 -17.58
CA SER A 112 6.30 -28.98 -18.64
C SER A 112 7.10 -30.29 -18.66
N GLU A 113 7.59 -30.74 -17.50
CA GLU A 113 8.31 -32.01 -17.36
C GLU A 113 7.47 -33.22 -17.77
N SER A 114 6.18 -33.23 -17.43
CA SER A 114 5.24 -34.28 -17.84
C SER A 114 5.04 -34.32 -19.36
N ILE A 115 4.88 -33.15 -19.99
CA ILE A 115 4.74 -33.03 -21.45
C ILE A 115 6.03 -33.49 -22.15
N GLU A 116 7.20 -33.05 -21.68
CA GLU A 116 8.49 -33.46 -22.22
C GLU A 116 8.69 -34.98 -22.14
N LYS A 117 8.29 -35.59 -21.01
CA LYS A 117 8.33 -37.03 -20.83
C LYS A 117 7.42 -37.74 -21.85
N CYS A 118 6.16 -37.34 -21.98
CA CYS A 118 5.23 -37.92 -22.96
C CYS A 118 5.75 -37.75 -24.40
N GLN A 119 6.28 -36.58 -24.75
CA GLN A 119 6.89 -36.34 -26.07
C GLN A 119 8.10 -37.24 -26.31
N SER A 120 8.93 -37.48 -25.30
CA SER A 120 10.10 -38.36 -25.41
C SER A 120 9.68 -39.82 -25.63
N GLU A 121 8.62 -40.27 -24.96
CA GLU A 121 8.06 -41.62 -25.09
C GLU A 121 7.42 -41.82 -26.47
N LEU A 122 6.64 -40.84 -26.95
CA LEU A 122 6.09 -40.84 -28.31
C LEU A 122 7.18 -40.90 -29.38
N LYS A 123 8.26 -40.12 -29.24
CA LYS A 123 9.41 -40.18 -30.16
C LYS A 123 10.07 -41.57 -30.17
N LYS A 124 10.20 -42.21 -29.00
CA LYS A 124 10.74 -43.58 -28.90
C LYS A 124 9.81 -44.60 -29.55
N LEU A 125 8.49 -44.46 -29.36
CA LEU A 125 7.48 -45.34 -29.95
C LEU A 125 7.52 -45.28 -31.48
N ARG A 126 7.52 -44.07 -32.06
CA ARG A 126 7.62 -43.85 -33.52
C ARG A 126 8.86 -44.51 -34.14
N LYS A 127 10.02 -44.41 -33.49
CA LYS A 127 11.25 -45.09 -33.96
C LYS A 127 11.11 -46.62 -33.95
N LYS A 128 10.44 -47.19 -32.94
CA LYS A 128 10.19 -48.64 -32.86
C LYS A 128 9.21 -49.11 -33.94
N CYS A 129 8.19 -48.31 -34.27
CA CYS A 129 7.23 -48.63 -35.34
C CYS A 129 7.91 -48.74 -36.71
N GLN A 130 8.82 -47.82 -37.04
CA GLN A 130 9.49 -47.79 -38.35
C GLN A 130 10.47 -48.97 -38.57
N GLY A 131 10.96 -49.62 -37.50
CA GLY A 131 11.81 -50.82 -37.58
C GLY A 131 11.08 -52.16 -37.48
N SER A 132 9.75 -52.15 -37.29
CA SER A 132 8.93 -53.36 -37.07
C SER A 132 8.41 -53.94 -38.38
N LYS A 133 8.53 -55.26 -38.57
CA LYS A 133 7.97 -55.99 -39.74
C LYS A 133 6.43 -56.10 -39.73
N ASN A 134 5.76 -55.72 -38.65
CA ASN A 134 4.29 -55.62 -38.55
C ASN A 134 3.88 -54.21 -38.08
N PRO A 135 3.53 -53.29 -39.01
CA PRO A 135 3.18 -51.90 -38.70
C PRO A 135 1.85 -51.74 -37.95
N GLN A 136 0.87 -52.61 -38.21
CA GLN A 136 -0.49 -52.49 -37.64
C GLN A 136 -0.61 -52.73 -36.13
N LYS A 137 0.35 -53.39 -35.49
CA LYS A 137 0.28 -53.66 -34.03
C LYS A 137 0.59 -52.45 -33.13
N TYR A 138 1.09 -51.35 -33.71
CA TYR A 138 1.52 -50.18 -32.94
C TYR A 138 0.71 -48.90 -33.23
N GLY A 139 -0.08 -48.86 -34.31
CA GLY A 139 -0.98 -47.74 -34.60
C GLY A 139 -1.97 -47.46 -33.48
N ASP A 140 -2.45 -48.52 -32.80
CA ASP A 140 -3.39 -48.39 -31.67
C ASP A 140 -2.76 -47.81 -30.40
N ARG A 141 -1.42 -47.74 -30.29
CA ARG A 141 -0.72 -47.11 -29.15
C ARG A 141 -0.36 -45.64 -29.37
N GLU A 142 -0.54 -45.11 -30.58
CA GLU A 142 -0.31 -43.70 -30.87
C GLU A 142 -1.53 -42.81 -30.58
N ILE A 143 -2.70 -43.41 -30.29
CA ILE A 143 -4.00 -42.74 -30.18
C ILE A 143 -4.58 -42.73 -28.74
N LEU A 144 -4.00 -43.49 -27.80
CA LEU A 144 -4.36 -43.46 -26.37
C LEU A 144 -3.34 -42.65 -25.56
#